data_AF-A0A7Y5J224-F1
#
_entry.id   AF-A0A7Y5J224-F1
#
_cell.length_a   1.000
_cell.length_b   1.000
_cell.length_c   1.000
_cell.angle_alpha   90.00
_cell.angle_beta   90.00
_cell.angle_gamma   90.00
#
_symmetry.space_group_name_H-M   'P 1'
#
loop_
_entity.id
_entity.type
_entity.pdbx_description
1 polymer ?
#
loop_
_entity_poly.entity_id
_entity_poly.type
_entity_poly.pdbx_seq_one_letter_code
_entity_poly.pdbx_strand_id
1 'polypeptide(L)'
;MRPLPIRMPQGINHYLLPIVIIASLAQHTEAAGMTAQSGSVQPEPCPYILYWGGLEARFTADKNGEGYSSELNLSPEAVWEAIKREPRLWDGETLQEQLVLEVNGILVTSDYTRPEIYQACLKPLQDVVKSLKEGDRMVIEKIIFPGGKYGRVILIIGSSELQPEPKMFRYGVSGITWGKNWFTQGEKRFMTTAEFWDMLLSEPQIAYTNQTYRKLDQWNVGIFIYNSPVLRLRAERNDALNFSQLRERLEQEFENIKPGAKVLFSTWGLLDEAPKHELDTFQFYDPSTGGKTSVRVYPGSRQLFGSISEEVLTCRIIGSDDPRRFLKPEDQHTYQIKWDAFSENMPESVFGQAYYTPDEESLLHADNQMTLWNNRFTKKEIIGMLRQKPELFRSKELITDLDFILSYKGRDYSSAYGQTPADLLKKLERELKSGDVIRISGIRARANPGRYVVGFATELKNHKELESKIQTAEALDVVNSGEKQQVLRLNLTASEFEALRPKLEKIPGIWLQQGDIDLTPFSLDLEVRDDDHKPTLPAKKKQ
;
A
#
# COMPACT_ATOMS: atom_id res chain seq x y z
N MET A 1 -18.62 53.75 19.96
CA MET A 1 -17.31 53.09 19.90
C MET A 1 -17.25 52.29 18.62
N ARG A 2 -16.36 52.65 17.69
CA ARG A 2 -16.19 51.98 16.39
C ARG A 2 -15.09 50.91 16.51
N PRO A 3 -15.23 49.71 15.92
CA PRO A 3 -14.15 48.74 15.91
C PRO A 3 -13.11 49.10 14.83
N LEU A 4 -11.84 49.03 15.21
CA LEU A 4 -10.67 49.21 14.35
C LEU A 4 -10.48 47.98 13.43
N PRO A 5 -10.03 48.17 12.18
CA PRO A 5 -9.72 47.07 11.28
C PRO A 5 -8.29 46.56 11.53
N ILE A 6 -8.15 45.25 11.78
CA ILE A 6 -6.86 44.57 11.84
C ILE A 6 -6.43 44.23 10.40
N ARG A 7 -5.33 44.85 9.95
CA ARG A 7 -4.60 44.48 8.72
C ARG A 7 -3.77 43.23 9.00
N MET A 8 -3.92 42.19 8.18
CA MET A 8 -2.93 41.10 8.08
C MET A 8 -1.82 41.50 7.10
N PRO A 9 -0.54 41.17 7.36
CA PRO A 9 0.52 41.36 6.39
C PRO A 9 0.52 40.23 5.35
N GLN A 10 0.66 40.61 4.08
CA GLN A 10 0.96 39.74 2.96
C GLN A 10 2.46 39.43 2.89
N GLY A 11 2.77 38.18 2.54
CA GLY A 11 3.97 37.76 1.82
C GLY A 11 5.18 37.41 2.66
N ILE A 12 5.77 36.23 2.42
CA ILE A 12 6.99 36.10 1.60
C ILE A 12 7.53 34.65 1.61
N ASN A 13 7.79 34.16 0.39
CA ASN A 13 8.77 33.19 -0.10
C ASN A 13 8.68 31.68 0.18
N HIS A 14 8.40 30.99 -0.93
CA HIS A 14 8.90 29.66 -1.28
C HIS A 14 10.42 29.58 -1.17
N TYR A 15 10.92 28.60 -0.40
CA TYR A 15 12.31 28.13 -0.51
C TYR A 15 12.33 26.88 -1.39
N LEU A 16 12.77 27.06 -2.62
CA LEU A 16 13.37 26.00 -3.44
C LEU A 16 14.80 25.77 -2.90
N LEU A 17 15.09 24.55 -2.46
CA LEU A 17 16.47 24.13 -2.14
C LEU A 17 17.07 23.39 -3.34
N PRO A 18 18.31 23.72 -3.75
CA PRO A 18 19.03 23.01 -4.79
C PRO A 18 19.64 21.72 -4.23
N ILE A 19 19.51 20.64 -4.99
CA ILE A 19 20.28 19.40 -4.77
C ILE A 19 21.71 19.67 -5.23
N VAL A 20 22.64 19.71 -4.28
CA VAL A 20 24.09 19.73 -4.53
C VAL A 20 24.58 18.29 -4.50
N ILE A 21 25.01 17.78 -5.66
CA ILE A 21 25.71 16.49 -5.78
C ILE A 21 27.20 16.77 -5.62
N ILE A 22 27.79 16.31 -4.51
CA ILE A 22 29.24 16.28 -4.32
C ILE A 22 29.74 14.92 -4.80
N ALA A 23 30.37 14.91 -5.98
CA ALA A 23 31.05 13.73 -6.51
C ALA A 23 32.45 13.60 -5.88
N SER A 24 32.70 12.49 -5.18
CA SER A 24 34.03 12.11 -4.70
C SER A 24 34.78 11.39 -5.83
N LEU A 25 35.83 12.01 -6.35
CA LEU A 25 36.81 11.41 -7.26
C LEU A 25 37.68 10.41 -6.47
N ALA A 26 37.49 9.12 -6.71
CA ALA A 26 38.48 8.09 -6.37
C ALA A 26 39.15 7.61 -7.67
N GLN A 27 40.45 7.89 -7.78
CA GLN A 27 41.33 7.37 -8.82
C GLN A 27 41.55 5.87 -8.58
N HIS A 28 41.19 5.03 -9.56
CA HIS A 28 41.72 3.67 -9.63
C HIS A 28 42.51 3.46 -10.92
N THR A 29 43.77 3.13 -10.68
CA THR A 29 44.85 2.79 -11.61
C THR A 29 44.55 1.51 -12.37
N GLU A 30 44.85 1.51 -13.67
CA GLU A 30 44.81 0.35 -14.55
C GLU A 30 45.83 -0.72 -14.13
N ALA A 31 45.42 -1.99 -14.23
CA ALA A 31 46.32 -3.11 -14.40
C ALA A 31 45.78 -3.99 -15.53
N ALA A 32 46.49 -3.94 -16.65
CA ALA A 32 46.24 -4.75 -17.84
C ALA A 32 46.44 -6.24 -17.54
N GLY A 33 45.47 -7.06 -17.96
CA GLY A 33 45.59 -8.51 -18.02
C GLY A 33 45.03 -9.01 -19.35
N MET A 34 45.91 -9.18 -20.34
CA MET A 34 45.59 -9.85 -21.59
C MET A 34 45.20 -11.31 -21.28
N THR A 35 43.98 -11.70 -21.65
CA THR A 35 43.64 -13.11 -21.88
C THR A 35 42.86 -13.20 -23.18
N ALA A 36 43.37 -14.06 -24.07
CA ALA A 36 42.85 -14.29 -25.41
C ALA A 36 41.42 -14.84 -25.36
N GLN A 37 40.48 -14.13 -26.00
CA GLN A 37 39.14 -14.64 -26.24
C GLN A 37 39.12 -15.46 -27.53
N SER A 38 38.74 -16.72 -27.37
CA SER A 38 38.20 -17.57 -28.41
C SER A 38 37.00 -16.86 -29.05
N GLY A 39 36.92 -16.89 -30.39
CA GLY A 39 35.83 -16.29 -31.14
C GLY A 39 34.49 -16.94 -30.81
N SER A 40 33.78 -16.40 -29.83
CA SER A 40 32.33 -16.54 -29.76
C SER A 40 31.76 -15.51 -30.73
N VAL A 41 31.09 -15.98 -31.78
CA VAL A 41 30.20 -15.14 -32.60
C VAL A 41 29.23 -14.48 -31.63
N GLN A 42 29.40 -13.18 -31.37
CA GLN A 42 28.42 -12.44 -30.60
C GLN A 42 27.09 -12.52 -31.35
N PRO A 43 25.98 -12.91 -30.70
CA PRO A 43 24.67 -12.85 -31.34
C PRO A 43 24.43 -11.40 -31.77
N GLU A 44 23.96 -11.21 -33.01
CA GLU A 44 23.55 -9.88 -33.47
C GLU A 44 22.63 -9.23 -32.43
N PRO A 45 22.80 -7.93 -32.12
CA PRO A 45 21.93 -7.24 -31.18
C PRO A 45 20.47 -7.37 -31.64
N CYS A 46 19.61 -7.82 -30.73
CA CYS A 46 18.17 -7.97 -30.93
C CYS A 46 17.54 -6.59 -31.26
N PRO A 47 17.09 -6.34 -32.50
CA PRO A 47 16.49 -5.05 -32.83
C PRO A 47 14.99 -5.03 -32.55
N TYR A 48 14.32 -6.19 -32.57
CA TYR A 48 12.87 -6.27 -32.55
C TYR A 48 12.31 -6.55 -31.15
N ILE A 49 11.33 -5.75 -30.73
CA ILE A 49 10.58 -5.96 -29.48
C ILE A 49 9.08 -5.77 -29.76
N LEU A 50 8.28 -6.79 -29.48
CA LEU A 50 6.82 -6.69 -29.51
C LEU A 50 6.31 -6.29 -28.12
N TYR A 51 5.61 -5.16 -28.07
CA TYR A 51 4.87 -4.69 -26.90
C TYR A 51 3.39 -4.94 -27.10
N TRP A 52 2.73 -5.59 -26.14
CA TRP A 52 1.28 -5.78 -26.17
C TRP A 52 0.69 -5.64 -24.77
N GLY A 53 0.21 -4.44 -24.46
CA GLY A 53 -0.23 -4.09 -23.12
C GLY A 53 0.90 -4.19 -22.08
N GLY A 54 0.86 -5.21 -21.21
CA GLY A 54 1.92 -5.50 -20.24
C GLY A 54 2.98 -6.50 -20.75
N LEU A 55 2.83 -7.02 -21.97
CA LEU A 55 3.72 -8.03 -22.55
C LEU A 55 4.90 -7.34 -23.28
N GLU A 56 6.10 -7.88 -23.08
CA GLU A 56 7.32 -7.51 -23.81
C GLU A 56 7.99 -8.78 -24.33
N ALA A 57 7.92 -9.02 -25.64
CA ALA A 57 8.59 -10.14 -26.29
C ALA A 57 9.81 -9.63 -27.07
N ARG A 58 11.01 -9.98 -26.59
CA ARG A 58 12.27 -9.69 -27.28
C ARG A 58 12.63 -10.84 -28.22
N PHE A 59 12.92 -10.52 -29.47
CA PHE A 59 13.11 -11.50 -30.52
C PHE A 59 14.58 -11.94 -30.65
N THR A 60 14.84 -13.23 -30.56
CA THR A 60 16.15 -13.81 -30.90
C THR A 60 16.14 -14.32 -32.33
N ALA A 61 17.20 -14.06 -33.09
CA ALA A 61 17.36 -14.61 -34.42
C ALA A 61 17.42 -16.14 -34.36
N ASP A 62 16.68 -16.81 -35.23
CA ASP A 62 16.74 -18.26 -35.35
C ASP A 62 18.10 -18.69 -35.90
N LYS A 63 18.48 -19.96 -35.68
CA LYS A 63 19.81 -20.50 -36.06
C LYS A 63 20.17 -20.32 -37.54
N ASN A 64 19.17 -20.13 -38.41
CA ASN A 64 19.35 -19.94 -39.85
C ASN A 64 19.35 -18.46 -40.28
N GLY A 65 19.11 -17.52 -39.36
CA GLY A 65 19.13 -16.07 -39.62
C GLY A 65 17.93 -15.50 -40.41
N GLU A 66 17.03 -16.35 -40.90
CA GLU A 66 15.89 -15.97 -41.74
C GLU A 66 14.61 -15.63 -40.95
N GLY A 67 14.52 -16.07 -39.69
CA GLY A 67 13.37 -15.85 -38.81
C GLY A 67 13.79 -15.37 -37.42
N TYR A 68 12.84 -14.83 -36.67
CA TYR A 68 13.05 -14.57 -35.25
C TYR A 68 11.97 -15.22 -34.39
N SER A 69 12.37 -15.65 -33.20
CA SER A 69 11.47 -16.25 -32.23
C SER A 69 11.60 -15.60 -30.86
N SER A 70 10.52 -15.66 -30.08
CA SER A 70 10.49 -15.31 -28.67
C SER A 70 9.55 -16.27 -27.94
N GLU A 71 9.85 -16.55 -26.68
CA GLU A 71 9.01 -17.39 -25.82
C GLU A 71 8.76 -16.66 -24.50
N LEU A 72 7.49 -16.58 -24.09
CA LEU A 72 7.06 -15.95 -22.85
C LEU A 72 6.19 -16.92 -22.05
N ASN A 73 6.36 -16.92 -20.72
CA ASN A 73 5.49 -17.63 -19.79
C ASN A 73 4.58 -16.61 -19.10
N LEU A 74 3.26 -16.78 -19.22
CA LEU A 74 2.26 -15.81 -18.76
C LEU A 74 1.05 -16.50 -18.16
N SER A 75 0.33 -15.82 -17.27
CA SER A 75 -0.99 -16.29 -16.82
C SER A 75 -2.09 -15.96 -17.83
N PRO A 76 -3.23 -16.67 -17.81
CA PRO A 76 -4.41 -16.30 -18.61
C PRO A 76 -4.84 -14.84 -18.40
N GLU A 77 -4.78 -14.33 -17.17
CA GLU A 77 -5.18 -12.96 -16.83
C GLU A 77 -4.21 -11.93 -17.42
N ALA A 78 -2.91 -12.20 -17.42
CA ALA A 78 -1.92 -11.31 -18.04
C ALA A 78 -2.16 -11.19 -19.56
N VAL A 79 -2.49 -12.29 -20.23
CA VAL A 79 -2.87 -12.29 -21.65
C VAL A 79 -4.19 -11.55 -21.86
N TRP A 80 -5.16 -11.73 -20.96
CA TRP A 80 -6.45 -11.03 -20.98
C TRP A 80 -6.30 -9.51 -20.87
N GLU A 81 -5.47 -9.03 -19.94
CA GLU A 81 -5.20 -7.59 -19.81
C GLU A 81 -4.39 -7.05 -20.99
N ALA A 82 -3.48 -7.84 -21.55
CA ALA A 82 -2.67 -7.46 -22.69
C ALA A 82 -3.51 -7.14 -23.94
N ILE A 83 -4.44 -8.02 -24.30
CA ILE A 83 -5.27 -7.88 -25.52
C ILE A 83 -6.30 -6.74 -25.43
N LYS A 84 -6.48 -6.11 -24.26
CA LYS A 84 -7.29 -4.88 -24.16
C LYS A 84 -6.59 -3.67 -24.79
N ARG A 85 -5.28 -3.78 -25.03
CA ARG A 85 -4.42 -2.73 -25.60
C ARG A 85 -3.91 -3.16 -26.97
N GLU A 86 -3.62 -2.18 -27.82
CA GLU A 86 -3.12 -2.42 -29.17
C GLU A 86 -1.66 -2.91 -29.16
N PRO A 87 -1.30 -3.94 -29.95
CA PRO A 87 0.08 -4.38 -30.08
C PRO A 87 0.91 -3.35 -30.87
N ARG A 88 2.19 -3.24 -30.51
CA ARG A 88 3.20 -2.37 -31.12
C ARG A 88 4.51 -3.11 -31.30
N LEU A 89 5.20 -2.82 -32.38
CA LEU A 89 6.50 -3.40 -32.69
C LEU A 89 7.55 -2.29 -32.71
N TRP A 90 8.60 -2.46 -31.93
CA TRP A 90 9.85 -1.71 -32.07
C TRP A 90 10.75 -2.43 -33.06
N ASP A 91 11.31 -1.70 -34.02
CA ASP A 91 12.16 -2.27 -35.09
C ASP A 91 13.66 -2.11 -34.89
N GLY A 92 14.07 -1.52 -33.76
CA GLY A 92 15.45 -1.16 -33.46
C GLY A 92 15.67 0.35 -33.49
N GLU A 93 14.85 1.09 -34.24
CA GLU A 93 14.95 2.54 -34.41
C GLU A 93 13.67 3.28 -34.01
N THR A 94 12.50 2.70 -34.29
CA THR A 94 11.21 3.34 -34.07
C THR A 94 10.08 2.34 -33.78
N LEU A 95 8.97 2.85 -33.24
CA LEU A 95 7.73 2.09 -33.14
C LEU A 95 7.00 2.13 -34.48
N GLN A 96 6.64 0.94 -34.99
CA GLN A 96 5.90 0.81 -36.24
C GLN A 96 4.48 1.38 -36.10
N GLU A 97 4.09 2.19 -37.09
CA GLU A 97 2.75 2.79 -37.19
C GLU A 97 1.68 1.72 -37.44
N GLN A 98 2.03 0.69 -38.21
CA GLN A 98 1.17 -0.42 -38.57
C GLN A 98 1.82 -1.75 -38.20
N LEU A 99 1.02 -2.66 -37.67
CA LEU A 99 1.44 -4.01 -37.33
C LEU A 99 0.36 -5.00 -37.74
N VAL A 100 0.78 -6.02 -38.48
CA VAL A 100 -0.05 -7.17 -38.85
C VAL A 100 0.60 -8.41 -38.27
N LEU A 101 -0.20 -9.20 -37.56
CA LEU A 101 0.20 -10.47 -36.97
C LEU A 101 -0.99 -11.41 -36.94
N GLU A 102 -0.73 -12.69 -36.72
CA GLU A 102 -1.74 -13.73 -36.60
C GLU A 102 -1.66 -14.36 -35.21
N VAL A 103 -2.79 -14.47 -34.52
CA VAL A 103 -2.88 -15.13 -33.21
C VAL A 103 -3.77 -16.36 -33.34
N ASN A 104 -3.19 -17.56 -33.24
CA ASN A 104 -3.92 -18.83 -33.40
C ASN A 104 -4.85 -18.82 -34.63
N GLY A 105 -4.40 -18.30 -35.78
CA GLY A 105 -5.21 -18.19 -36.99
C GLY A 105 -6.04 -16.90 -37.13
N ILE A 106 -6.14 -16.07 -36.09
CA ILE A 106 -6.88 -14.80 -36.13
C ILE A 106 -5.96 -13.69 -36.63
N LEU A 107 -6.33 -13.08 -37.75
CA LEU A 107 -5.64 -11.90 -38.26
C LEU A 107 -5.88 -10.71 -37.33
N VAL A 108 -4.80 -10.18 -36.78
CA VAL A 108 -4.80 -8.99 -35.93
C VAL A 108 -4.08 -7.88 -36.68
N THR A 109 -4.81 -6.79 -36.91
CA THR A 109 -4.24 -5.59 -37.51
C THR A 109 -4.32 -4.45 -36.50
N SER A 110 -3.22 -3.73 -36.38
CA SER A 110 -3.05 -2.62 -35.47
C SER A 110 -2.52 -1.44 -36.28
N ASP A 111 -3.22 -0.31 -36.22
CA ASP A 111 -2.81 0.94 -36.85
C ASP A 111 -2.92 2.06 -35.82
N TYR A 112 -1.79 2.68 -35.52
CA TYR A 112 -1.66 3.71 -34.51
C TYR A 112 -2.59 4.93 -34.74
N THR A 113 -2.88 5.23 -36.00
CA THR A 113 -3.75 6.34 -36.39
C THR A 113 -5.23 5.94 -36.38
N ARG A 114 -5.53 4.64 -36.44
CA ARG A 114 -6.87 4.07 -36.64
C ARG A 114 -7.19 2.95 -35.64
N PRO A 115 -7.45 3.28 -34.36
CA PRO A 115 -7.70 2.31 -33.30
C PRO A 115 -8.92 1.42 -33.56
N GLU A 116 -9.87 1.90 -34.37
CA GLU A 116 -11.04 1.13 -34.77
C GLU A 116 -10.70 -0.15 -35.54
N ILE A 117 -9.53 -0.20 -36.19
CA ILE A 117 -9.05 -1.39 -36.91
C ILE A 117 -8.76 -2.52 -35.91
N TYR A 118 -8.05 -2.22 -34.81
CA TYR A 118 -7.75 -3.22 -33.79
C TYR A 118 -9.00 -3.63 -33.02
N GLN A 119 -9.90 -2.68 -32.73
CA GLN A 119 -11.18 -2.96 -32.06
C GLN A 119 -12.03 -3.99 -32.83
N ALA A 120 -11.96 -3.99 -34.17
CA ALA A 120 -12.63 -5.00 -34.99
C ALA A 120 -12.07 -6.42 -34.81
N CYS A 121 -10.78 -6.55 -34.48
CA CYS A 121 -10.10 -7.83 -34.19
C CYS A 121 -10.33 -8.32 -32.74
N LEU A 122 -10.78 -7.44 -31.84
CA LEU A 122 -10.75 -7.67 -30.40
C LEU A 122 -11.75 -8.72 -29.94
N LYS A 123 -12.95 -8.75 -30.54
CA LYS A 123 -14.00 -9.73 -30.21
C LYS A 123 -13.56 -11.19 -30.44
N PRO A 124 -13.08 -11.59 -31.62
CA PRO A 124 -12.60 -12.96 -31.82
C PRO A 124 -11.35 -13.29 -30.98
N LEU A 125 -10.46 -12.31 -30.73
CA LEU A 125 -9.32 -12.49 -29.81
C LEU A 125 -9.78 -12.78 -28.37
N GLN A 126 -10.78 -12.05 -27.88
CA GLN A 126 -11.32 -12.25 -26.53
C GLN A 126 -11.88 -13.65 -26.35
N ASP A 127 -12.55 -14.20 -27.35
CA ASP A 127 -13.11 -15.55 -27.28
C ASP A 127 -12.01 -16.61 -27.17
N VAL A 128 -10.88 -16.43 -27.89
CA VAL A 128 -9.70 -17.29 -27.74
C VAL A 128 -9.09 -17.15 -26.35
N VAL A 129 -8.82 -15.92 -25.90
CA VAL A 129 -8.15 -15.71 -24.61
C VAL A 129 -8.99 -16.20 -23.42
N LYS A 130 -10.33 -16.03 -23.46
CA LYS A 130 -11.24 -16.58 -22.43
C LYS A 130 -11.22 -18.11 -22.34
N SER A 131 -10.83 -18.78 -23.42
CA SER A 131 -10.78 -20.25 -23.46
C SER A 131 -9.45 -20.82 -22.97
N LEU A 132 -8.42 -19.98 -22.79
CA LEU A 132 -7.09 -20.40 -22.37
C LEU A 132 -7.10 -20.97 -20.95
N LYS A 133 -6.43 -22.09 -20.78
CA LYS A 133 -6.18 -22.78 -19.51
C LYS A 133 -4.68 -22.91 -19.27
N GLU A 134 -4.32 -23.17 -18.02
CA GLU A 134 -2.95 -23.55 -17.69
C GLU A 134 -2.50 -24.76 -18.52
N GLY A 135 -1.29 -24.67 -19.06
CA GLY A 135 -0.71 -25.65 -19.98
C GLY A 135 -1.00 -25.36 -21.46
N ASP A 136 -1.96 -24.48 -21.77
CA ASP A 136 -2.24 -24.10 -23.15
C ASP A 136 -1.09 -23.30 -23.77
N ARG A 137 -1.07 -23.27 -25.11
CA ARG A 137 -0.11 -22.50 -25.89
C ARG A 137 -0.86 -21.57 -26.83
N MET A 138 -0.49 -20.30 -26.80
CA MET A 138 -0.96 -19.31 -27.78
C MET A 138 0.22 -18.92 -28.67
N VAL A 139 0.05 -19.03 -29.98
CA VAL A 139 1.08 -18.71 -30.95
C VAL A 139 0.72 -17.40 -31.64
N ILE A 140 1.63 -16.45 -31.58
CA ILE A 140 1.61 -15.23 -32.38
C ILE A 140 2.60 -15.45 -33.52
N GLU A 141 2.12 -15.46 -34.76
CA GLU A 141 2.93 -15.74 -35.94
C GLU A 141 2.71 -14.70 -37.05
N LYS A 142 3.51 -14.81 -38.11
CA LYS A 142 3.50 -13.88 -39.25
C LYS A 142 3.67 -12.42 -38.83
N ILE A 143 4.47 -12.18 -37.79
CA ILE A 143 4.84 -10.82 -37.38
C ILE A 143 5.81 -10.31 -38.43
N ILE A 144 5.36 -9.35 -39.25
CA ILE A 144 6.16 -8.84 -40.37
C ILE A 144 7.15 -7.79 -39.84
N PHE A 145 8.44 -8.02 -40.07
CA PHE A 145 9.51 -7.06 -39.78
C PHE A 145 9.96 -6.32 -41.04
N PRO A 146 10.64 -5.16 -40.89
CA PRO A 146 11.34 -4.51 -41.99
C PRO A 146 12.26 -5.48 -42.75
N GLY A 147 12.34 -5.31 -44.07
CA GLY A 147 13.16 -6.17 -44.94
C GLY A 147 12.54 -7.53 -45.25
N GLY A 148 11.26 -7.75 -44.94
CA GLY A 148 10.53 -8.98 -45.28
C GLY A 148 10.83 -10.17 -44.36
N LYS A 149 11.51 -9.93 -43.24
CA LYS A 149 11.75 -10.94 -42.21
C LYS A 149 10.46 -11.18 -41.41
N TYR A 150 10.36 -12.34 -40.75
CA TYR A 150 9.19 -12.72 -39.98
C TYR A 150 9.55 -13.15 -38.55
N GLY A 151 8.60 -12.90 -37.65
CA GLY A 151 8.70 -13.22 -36.24
C GLY A 151 7.60 -14.17 -35.77
N ARG A 152 7.93 -14.95 -34.74
CA ARG A 152 6.98 -15.76 -33.98
C ARG A 152 7.17 -15.54 -32.47
N VAL A 153 6.09 -15.38 -31.74
CA VAL A 153 6.09 -15.42 -30.27
C VAL A 153 5.27 -16.61 -29.81
N ILE A 154 5.82 -17.42 -28.92
CA ILE A 154 5.10 -18.51 -28.26
C ILE A 154 4.78 -18.05 -26.84
N LEU A 155 3.50 -17.97 -26.51
CA LEU A 155 3.04 -17.76 -25.14
C LEU A 155 2.69 -19.12 -24.54
N ILE A 156 3.40 -19.50 -23.48
CA ILE A 156 3.10 -20.67 -22.67
C ILE A 156 2.25 -20.20 -21.50
N ILE A 157 1.02 -20.72 -21.40
CA ILE A 157 0.08 -20.31 -20.37
C ILE A 157 0.39 -21.08 -19.08
N GLY A 158 1.02 -20.40 -18.14
CA GLY A 158 1.32 -20.92 -16.80
C GLY A 158 0.15 -20.75 -15.83
N SER A 159 0.32 -21.26 -14.62
CA SER A 159 -0.65 -21.05 -13.53
C SER A 159 -0.87 -19.55 -13.31
N SER A 160 -2.14 -19.16 -13.15
CA SER A 160 -2.53 -17.83 -12.65
C SER A 160 -1.98 -17.58 -11.25
N GLU A 161 -1.80 -18.66 -10.49
CA GLU A 161 -1.05 -18.65 -9.27
C GLU A 161 0.42 -18.37 -9.64
N LEU A 162 0.89 -17.16 -9.35
CA LEU A 162 2.16 -17.04 -8.66
C LEU A 162 2.18 -18.21 -7.67
N GLN A 163 2.85 -19.31 -8.02
CA GLN A 163 3.10 -20.42 -7.11
C GLN A 163 3.51 -19.70 -5.83
N PRO A 164 2.74 -19.81 -4.73
CA PRO A 164 3.19 -19.23 -3.49
C PRO A 164 4.56 -19.83 -3.32
N GLU A 165 5.61 -19.00 -3.41
CA GLU A 165 6.96 -19.49 -3.18
C GLU A 165 6.84 -20.38 -1.96
N PRO A 166 7.37 -21.62 -2.02
CA PRO A 166 7.30 -22.51 -0.87
C PRO A 166 7.66 -21.62 0.31
N LYS A 167 6.74 -21.49 1.29
CA LYS A 167 6.91 -20.58 2.43
C LYS A 167 8.16 -21.06 3.16
N MET A 168 9.32 -20.67 2.65
CA MET A 168 10.57 -20.71 3.36
C MET A 168 10.24 -19.87 4.57
N PHE A 169 10.34 -20.47 5.74
CA PHE A 169 10.33 -19.74 6.98
C PHE A 169 11.55 -18.83 6.92
N ARG A 170 11.38 -17.66 6.27
CA ARG A 170 12.44 -16.70 6.05
C ARG A 170 12.89 -16.23 7.43
N TYR A 171 14.20 -16.08 7.60
CA TYR A 171 14.80 -15.45 8.76
C TYR A 171 14.09 -14.13 9.03
N GLY A 172 13.52 -14.01 10.23
CA GLY A 172 12.72 -12.86 10.61
C GLY A 172 12.54 -12.79 12.11
N VAL A 173 12.08 -11.63 12.58
CA VAL A 173 11.69 -11.44 13.98
C VAL A 173 10.43 -12.25 14.23
N SER A 174 10.52 -13.26 15.10
CA SER A 174 9.36 -14.04 15.54
C SER A 174 8.57 -13.32 16.63
N GLY A 175 9.23 -12.44 17.38
CA GLY A 175 8.58 -11.45 18.26
C GLY A 175 9.57 -10.69 19.14
N ILE A 176 9.04 -9.80 19.95
CA ILE A 176 9.79 -8.90 20.81
C ILE A 176 9.23 -9.02 22.22
N THR A 177 10.04 -9.49 23.16
CA THR A 177 9.71 -9.43 24.59
C THR A 177 10.22 -8.11 25.14
N TRP A 178 9.34 -7.27 25.68
CA TRP A 178 9.74 -6.02 26.32
C TRP A 178 8.84 -5.71 27.51
N GLY A 179 9.45 -5.60 28.70
CA GLY A 179 8.72 -5.61 29.96
C GLY A 179 8.07 -6.97 30.19
N LYS A 180 6.81 -6.93 30.60
CA LYS A 180 5.94 -8.11 30.76
C LYS A 180 5.21 -8.52 29.47
N ASN A 181 5.44 -7.81 28.37
CA ASN A 181 4.65 -7.92 27.15
C ASN A 181 5.43 -8.62 26.03
N TRP A 182 4.68 -9.25 25.14
CA TRP A 182 5.15 -9.81 23.88
C TRP A 182 4.54 -9.03 22.72
N PHE A 183 5.37 -8.66 21.74
CA PHE A 183 4.97 -7.89 20.58
C PHE A 183 5.40 -8.58 19.28
N THR A 184 4.65 -8.30 18.22
CA THR A 184 5.07 -8.60 16.85
C THR A 184 5.88 -7.45 16.26
N GLN A 185 6.76 -7.74 15.28
CA GLN A 185 7.55 -6.69 14.64
C GLN A 185 6.64 -5.70 13.90
N GLY A 186 6.85 -4.40 14.12
CA GLY A 186 6.07 -3.33 13.51
C GLY A 186 4.65 -3.20 14.07
N GLU A 187 4.38 -3.84 15.22
CA GLU A 187 3.10 -3.75 15.93
C GLU A 187 2.77 -2.30 16.28
N LYS A 188 1.50 -1.94 16.11
CA LYS A 188 0.93 -0.69 16.60
C LYS A 188 0.19 -1.00 17.90
N ARG A 189 0.81 -0.67 19.03
CA ARG A 189 0.26 -0.93 20.36
C ARG A 189 -0.37 0.32 20.95
N PHE A 190 -1.57 0.16 21.49
CA PHE A 190 -2.20 1.14 22.37
C PHE A 190 -1.83 0.85 23.82
N MET A 191 -1.33 1.85 24.53
CA MET A 191 -0.92 1.71 25.94
C MET A 191 -1.05 3.02 26.70
N THR A 192 -1.20 2.93 28.01
CA THR A 192 -1.15 4.09 28.90
C THR A 192 0.27 4.61 29.09
N THR A 193 0.40 5.85 29.56
CA THR A 193 1.70 6.41 29.99
C THR A 193 2.38 5.51 31.03
N ALA A 194 1.63 4.99 32.01
CA ALA A 194 2.19 4.12 33.04
C ALA A 194 2.73 2.80 32.47
N GLU A 195 1.98 2.15 31.58
CA GLU A 195 2.43 0.91 30.91
C GLU A 195 3.66 1.14 30.04
N PHE A 196 3.73 2.28 29.35
CA PHE A 196 4.88 2.66 28.54
C PHE A 196 6.14 2.78 29.41
N TRP A 197 6.07 3.49 30.54
CA TRP A 197 7.23 3.64 31.44
C TRP A 197 7.59 2.34 32.16
N ASP A 198 6.61 1.53 32.55
CA ASP A 198 6.83 0.18 33.11
C ASP A 198 7.58 -0.72 32.14
N MET A 199 7.23 -0.68 30.85
CA MET A 199 7.92 -1.43 29.78
C MET A 199 9.41 -1.05 29.70
N LEU A 200 9.73 0.24 29.80
CA LEU A 200 11.11 0.77 29.72
C LEU A 200 11.99 0.44 30.93
N LEU A 201 11.43 -0.16 31.99
CA LEU A 201 12.22 -0.66 33.12
C LEU A 201 13.07 -1.89 32.76
N SER A 202 12.83 -2.50 31.61
CA SER A 202 13.58 -3.66 31.11
C SER A 202 14.07 -3.42 29.68
N GLU A 203 15.19 -4.06 29.35
CA GLU A 203 15.69 -4.09 27.98
C GLU A 203 14.84 -5.01 27.09
N PRO A 204 14.55 -4.62 25.84
CA PRO A 204 13.88 -5.48 24.87
C PRO A 204 14.75 -6.69 24.49
N GLN A 205 14.10 -7.83 24.28
CA GLN A 205 14.69 -9.06 23.77
C GLN A 205 13.98 -9.46 22.48
N ILE A 206 14.75 -9.62 21.39
CA ILE A 206 14.22 -9.95 20.07
C ILE A 206 14.33 -11.46 19.86
N ALA A 207 13.20 -12.13 19.69
CA ALA A 207 13.13 -13.51 19.26
C ALA A 207 13.21 -13.57 17.73
N TYR A 208 13.96 -14.53 17.21
CA TYR A 208 14.08 -14.79 15.78
C TYR A 208 13.43 -16.13 15.44
N THR A 209 13.08 -16.34 14.18
CA THR A 209 12.46 -17.60 13.72
C THR A 209 13.36 -18.83 13.90
N ASN A 210 14.67 -18.65 14.03
CA ASN A 210 15.66 -19.74 14.12
C ASN A 210 16.63 -19.64 15.32
N GLN A 211 16.46 -18.68 16.22
CA GLN A 211 17.32 -18.48 17.39
C GLN A 211 16.47 -18.11 18.60
N THR A 212 17.00 -18.32 19.80
CA THR A 212 16.28 -18.08 21.05
C THR A 212 15.99 -16.59 21.26
N TYR A 213 17.01 -15.75 21.50
CA TYR A 213 16.83 -14.31 21.71
C TYR A 213 18.12 -13.53 21.47
N ARG A 214 18.01 -12.29 20.98
CA ARG A 214 19.12 -11.33 20.86
C ARG A 214 18.78 -10.01 21.54
N LYS A 215 19.80 -9.35 22.08
CA LYS A 215 19.77 -7.93 22.46
C LYS A 215 20.31 -7.07 21.33
N LEU A 216 19.67 -5.95 21.06
CA LEU A 216 20.14 -4.99 20.07
C LEU A 216 20.74 -3.78 20.76
N ASP A 217 21.86 -3.29 20.22
CA ASP A 217 22.67 -2.24 20.83
C ASP A 217 22.46 -0.86 20.17
N GLN A 218 21.69 -0.80 19.08
CA GLN A 218 21.57 0.40 18.23
C GLN A 218 20.11 0.75 17.96
N TRP A 219 19.51 1.55 18.83
CA TRP A 219 18.11 1.98 18.78
C TRP A 219 17.95 3.39 18.24
N ASN A 220 16.86 3.65 17.53
CA ASN A 220 16.39 4.97 17.20
C ASN A 220 14.96 5.14 17.71
N VAL A 221 14.60 6.38 18.05
CA VAL A 221 13.27 6.71 18.56
C VAL A 221 12.71 7.96 17.89
N GLY A 222 11.44 7.89 17.50
CA GLY A 222 10.67 9.02 17.02
C GLY A 222 9.51 9.31 17.97
N ILE A 223 9.34 10.57 18.38
CA ILE A 223 8.22 11.03 19.20
C ILE A 223 7.40 12.03 18.41
N PHE A 224 6.11 11.72 18.24
CA PHE A 224 5.16 12.51 17.47
C PHE A 224 4.00 12.91 18.36
N ILE A 225 3.66 14.20 18.38
CA ILE A 225 2.47 14.71 19.04
C ILE A 225 1.50 15.16 17.94
N TYR A 226 0.21 14.95 18.12
CA TYR A 226 -0.80 15.47 17.19
C TYR A 226 -0.55 16.97 16.93
N ASN A 227 -0.48 17.36 15.65
CA ASN A 227 -0.19 18.72 15.16
C ASN A 227 1.23 19.26 15.39
N SER A 228 2.18 18.49 15.92
CA SER A 228 3.58 18.89 15.97
C SER A 228 4.51 17.67 16.00
N PRO A 229 5.33 17.45 14.96
CA PRO A 229 6.43 16.51 15.07
C PRO A 229 7.47 17.11 16.04
N VAL A 230 7.50 16.64 17.29
CA VAL A 230 8.48 17.12 18.28
C VAL A 230 9.89 16.64 17.92
N LEU A 231 10.02 15.43 17.36
CA LEU A 231 11.30 14.88 16.90
C LEU A 231 11.16 14.20 15.53
N ARG A 232 11.96 14.65 14.56
CA ARG A 232 12.16 13.92 13.30
C ARG A 232 13.06 12.72 13.55
N LEU A 233 12.67 11.54 13.04
CA LEU A 233 13.56 10.40 12.88
C LEU A 233 14.69 10.81 11.91
N ARG A 234 15.84 11.24 12.43
CA ARG A 234 17.09 10.98 11.71
C ARG A 234 17.42 9.53 12.01
N ALA A 235 16.95 8.65 11.14
CA ALA A 235 17.26 7.23 11.19
C ALA A 235 18.67 7.00 10.62
N GLU A 236 19.66 7.78 11.07
CA GLU A 236 21.06 7.57 10.70
C GLU A 236 21.69 6.64 11.74
N ARG A 237 22.57 5.73 11.28
CA ARG A 237 23.24 4.76 12.17
C ARG A 237 24.12 5.45 13.23
N ASN A 238 24.68 6.61 12.90
CA ASN A 238 25.53 7.39 13.79
C ASN A 238 24.74 8.04 14.94
N ASP A 239 23.42 8.19 14.77
CA ASP A 239 22.51 8.74 15.79
C ASP A 239 21.85 7.64 16.63
N ALA A 240 22.24 6.37 16.43
CA ALA A 240 21.68 5.24 17.18
C ALA A 240 22.17 5.24 18.64
N LEU A 241 21.22 4.98 19.54
CA LEU A 241 21.40 4.99 20.99
C LEU A 241 21.50 3.55 21.51
N ASN A 242 22.37 3.30 22.48
CA ASN A 242 22.21 2.10 23.30
C ASN A 242 20.96 2.22 24.21
N PHE A 243 20.53 1.14 24.85
CA PHE A 243 19.29 1.18 25.64
C PHE A 243 19.31 2.18 26.81
N SER A 244 20.45 2.33 27.50
CA SER A 244 20.58 3.31 28.58
C SER A 244 20.42 4.75 28.06
N GLN A 245 21.05 5.06 26.93
CA GLN A 245 20.94 6.37 26.27
C GLN A 245 19.53 6.62 25.72
N LEU A 246 18.89 5.58 25.16
CA LEU A 246 17.50 5.63 24.70
C LEU A 246 16.57 6.00 25.86
N ARG A 247 16.74 5.36 27.02
CA ARG A 247 15.94 5.63 28.21
C ARG A 247 16.15 7.04 28.73
N GLU A 248 17.40 7.48 28.89
CA GLU A 248 17.71 8.85 29.31
C GLU A 248 17.10 9.88 28.35
N ARG A 249 17.18 9.62 27.04
CA ARG A 249 16.59 10.47 26.01
C ARG A 249 15.07 10.55 26.13
N LEU A 250 14.40 9.43 26.43
CA LEU A 250 12.95 9.41 26.67
C LEU A 250 12.58 10.15 27.94
N GLU A 251 13.36 9.99 29.02
CA GLU A 251 13.15 10.69 30.29
C GLU A 251 13.25 12.22 30.14
N GLN A 252 14.12 12.72 29.25
CA GLN A 252 14.16 14.15 28.90
C GLN A 252 12.86 14.66 28.23
N GLU A 253 12.09 13.76 27.62
CA GLU A 253 10.84 14.06 26.92
C GLU A 253 9.61 13.63 27.76
N PHE A 254 9.78 13.40 29.06
CA PHE A 254 8.73 12.86 29.93
C PHE A 254 7.39 13.61 29.83
N GLU A 255 7.43 14.95 29.88
CA GLU A 255 6.25 15.83 29.80
C GLU A 255 5.52 15.80 28.44
N ASN A 256 6.21 15.29 27.41
CA ASN A 256 5.72 15.15 26.04
C ASN A 256 5.11 13.75 25.78
N ILE A 257 5.45 12.74 26.60
CA ILE A 257 4.96 11.36 26.47
C ILE A 257 3.70 11.16 27.32
N LYS A 258 2.60 11.73 26.85
CA LYS A 258 1.27 11.71 27.48
C LYS A 258 0.19 11.31 26.46
N PRO A 259 -1.08 11.08 26.87
CA PRO A 259 -2.13 10.71 25.93
C PRO A 259 -2.16 11.61 24.68
N GLY A 260 -2.20 10.98 23.50
CA GLY A 260 -2.06 11.64 22.19
C GLY A 260 -0.66 11.57 21.59
N ALA A 261 0.37 11.21 22.36
CA ALA A 261 1.71 10.97 21.85
C ALA A 261 1.81 9.62 21.12
N LYS A 262 2.63 9.58 20.07
CA LYS A 262 3.06 8.36 19.39
C LYS A 262 4.58 8.24 19.51
N VAL A 263 5.04 7.12 20.05
CA VAL A 263 6.47 6.78 20.19
C VAL A 263 6.77 5.61 19.27
N LEU A 264 7.68 5.81 18.33
CA LEU A 264 8.13 4.78 17.38
C LEU A 264 9.53 4.35 17.77
N PHE A 265 9.74 3.05 17.93
CA PHE A 265 11.05 2.44 18.13
C PHE A 265 11.48 1.74 16.85
N SER A 266 12.70 2.04 16.44
CA SER A 266 13.38 1.32 15.37
C SER A 266 14.79 0.96 15.82
N THR A 267 15.42 0.05 15.11
CA THR A 267 16.76 -0.43 15.43
C THR A 267 17.57 -0.63 14.16
N TRP A 268 18.88 -0.63 14.28
CA TRP A 268 19.79 -1.06 13.22
C TRP A 268 20.21 -2.51 13.43
N GLY A 269 20.47 -3.19 12.31
CA GLY A 269 21.01 -4.54 12.30
C GLY A 269 20.03 -5.58 12.81
N LEU A 270 18.72 -5.30 12.75
CA LEU A 270 17.68 -6.26 13.12
C LEU A 270 17.84 -7.56 12.32
N LEU A 271 18.30 -7.45 11.07
CA LEU A 271 18.42 -8.55 10.11
C LEU A 271 19.85 -8.70 9.54
N ASP A 272 20.87 -8.10 10.16
CA ASP A 272 22.26 -8.13 9.66
C ASP A 272 22.85 -9.56 9.58
N GLU A 273 22.35 -10.47 10.41
CA GLU A 273 22.78 -11.88 10.47
C GLU A 273 21.87 -12.82 9.67
N ALA A 274 20.86 -12.29 8.98
CA ALA A 274 20.02 -13.09 8.10
C ALA A 274 20.91 -13.80 7.05
N PRO A 275 20.76 -15.11 6.84
CA PRO A 275 21.49 -15.81 5.80
C PRO A 275 21.25 -15.13 4.45
N LYS A 276 22.32 -14.78 3.73
CA LYS A 276 22.22 -13.97 2.49
C LYS A 276 21.29 -14.56 1.42
N HIS A 277 21.07 -15.87 1.44
CA HIS A 277 20.19 -16.58 0.52
C HIS A 277 18.70 -16.44 0.88
N GLU A 278 18.38 -15.92 2.07
CA GLU A 278 17.01 -15.67 2.54
C GLU A 278 16.60 -14.18 2.41
N LEU A 279 17.49 -13.33 1.87
CA LEU A 279 17.26 -11.92 1.62
C LEU A 279 17.01 -11.66 0.13
N ASP A 280 15.98 -10.88 -0.19
CA ASP A 280 15.74 -10.44 -1.56
C ASP A 280 16.85 -9.45 -1.97
N THR A 281 17.48 -9.65 -3.12
CA THR A 281 18.53 -8.74 -3.62
C THR A 281 18.06 -8.06 -4.89
N PHE A 282 17.80 -6.77 -4.80
CA PHE A 282 17.50 -5.93 -5.95
C PHE A 282 18.80 -5.45 -6.59
N GLN A 283 18.90 -5.61 -7.90
CA GLN A 283 20.05 -5.15 -8.66
C GLN A 283 19.62 -3.93 -9.48
N PHE A 284 20.15 -2.77 -9.08
CA PHE A 284 20.02 -1.53 -9.82
C PHE A 284 21.18 -1.40 -10.78
N TYR A 285 20.85 -1.00 -11.99
CA TYR A 285 21.83 -0.66 -13.02
C TYR A 285 21.78 0.84 -13.21
N ASP A 286 22.89 1.51 -12.97
CA ASP A 286 23.06 2.90 -13.34
C ASP A 286 23.29 2.96 -14.87
N PRO A 287 22.34 3.48 -15.65
CA PRO A 287 22.47 3.52 -17.10
C PRO A 287 23.58 4.48 -17.58
N SER A 288 24.03 5.41 -16.73
CA SER A 288 25.03 6.41 -17.10
C SER A 288 26.47 5.93 -16.87
N THR A 289 26.68 5.11 -15.83
CA THR A 289 28.02 4.59 -15.49
C THR A 289 28.19 3.11 -15.82
N GLY A 290 27.11 2.40 -16.14
CA GLY A 290 27.10 0.93 -16.23
C GLY A 290 27.32 0.24 -14.87
N GLY A 291 27.39 1.03 -13.79
CA GLY A 291 27.61 0.54 -12.43
C GLY A 291 26.43 -0.29 -11.95
N LYS A 292 26.74 -1.46 -11.39
CA LYS A 292 25.76 -2.33 -10.76
C LYS A 292 25.75 -2.08 -9.26
N THR A 293 24.63 -1.61 -8.72
CA THR A 293 24.41 -1.47 -7.29
C THR A 293 23.43 -2.53 -6.84
N SER A 294 23.84 -3.41 -5.91
CA SER A 294 22.94 -4.38 -5.32
C SER A 294 22.44 -3.85 -3.98
N VAL A 295 21.13 -3.71 -3.84
CA VAL A 295 20.48 -3.38 -2.56
C VAL A 295 19.80 -4.64 -2.07
N ARG A 296 20.12 -5.07 -0.86
CA ARG A 296 19.35 -6.12 -0.20
C ARG A 296 18.11 -5.49 0.40
N VAL A 297 16.97 -6.06 0.07
CA VAL A 297 15.67 -5.67 0.61
C VAL A 297 15.21 -6.79 1.51
N TYR A 298 14.82 -6.40 2.71
CA TYR A 298 14.43 -7.35 3.73
C TYR A 298 12.94 -7.69 3.53
N PRO A 299 12.55 -8.98 3.58
CA PRO A 299 11.15 -9.36 3.50
C PRO A 299 10.36 -8.69 4.64
N GLY A 300 9.35 -7.88 4.31
CA GLY A 300 8.55 -7.15 5.30
C GLY A 300 9.13 -5.80 5.76
N SER A 301 10.31 -5.37 5.29
CA SER A 301 10.72 -3.98 5.48
C SER A 301 9.79 -3.09 4.67
N ARG A 302 8.97 -2.29 5.35
CA ARG A 302 7.96 -1.36 4.77
C ARG A 302 8.56 -0.27 3.86
N GLN A 303 9.87 -0.26 3.61
CA GLN A 303 10.57 0.79 2.90
C GLN A 303 11.59 0.20 1.92
N LEU A 304 11.53 0.64 0.67
CA LEU A 304 12.25 0.11 -0.50
C LEU A 304 13.77 0.40 -0.55
N PHE A 305 14.35 0.99 0.50
CA PHE A 305 15.73 1.47 0.47
C PHE A 305 16.45 1.10 1.78
N GLY A 306 17.50 0.27 1.67
CA GLY A 306 18.30 -0.29 2.77
C GLY A 306 19.21 0.70 3.49
N SER A 307 18.69 1.88 3.86
CA SER A 307 19.43 2.95 4.54
C SER A 307 18.69 3.54 5.74
N ILE A 308 17.69 2.84 6.27
CA ILE A 308 16.86 3.27 7.40
C ILE A 308 16.64 2.12 8.39
N SER A 309 16.76 2.44 9.67
CA SER A 309 16.48 1.54 10.81
C SER A 309 15.14 0.80 10.66
N GLU A 310 15.09 -0.49 10.99
CA GLU A 310 13.86 -1.29 10.91
C GLU A 310 12.88 -0.95 12.06
N GLU A 311 11.59 -0.75 11.74
CA GLU A 311 10.54 -0.49 12.74
C GLU A 311 10.33 -1.74 13.63
N VAL A 312 10.49 -1.57 14.94
CA VAL A 312 10.32 -2.63 15.94
C VAL A 312 8.92 -2.57 16.53
N LEU A 313 8.53 -1.41 17.05
CA LEU A 313 7.28 -1.22 17.77
C LEU A 313 6.84 0.25 17.67
N THR A 314 5.54 0.47 17.43
CA THR A 314 4.91 1.79 17.57
C THR A 314 3.98 1.77 18.78
N CYS A 315 4.24 2.61 19.76
CA CYS A 315 3.37 2.82 20.92
C CYS A 315 2.52 4.09 20.70
N ARG A 316 1.21 3.98 20.88
CA ARG A 316 0.28 5.10 20.94
C ARG A 316 -0.15 5.28 22.38
N ILE A 317 0.25 6.39 22.96
CA ILE A 317 -0.05 6.74 24.36
C ILE A 317 -1.48 7.24 24.43
N ILE A 318 -2.29 6.60 25.25
CA ILE A 318 -3.73 6.88 25.41
C ILE A 318 -4.12 6.95 26.88
N GLY A 319 -5.35 7.42 27.15
CA GLY A 319 -5.93 7.43 28.49
C GLY A 319 -6.17 6.03 29.05
N SER A 320 -6.34 5.92 30.36
CA SER A 320 -6.56 4.64 31.04
C SER A 320 -7.89 3.98 30.65
N ASP A 321 -8.91 4.78 30.38
CA ASP A 321 -10.29 4.43 30.04
C ASP A 321 -10.56 4.35 28.53
N ASP A 322 -9.54 4.59 27.70
CA ASP A 322 -9.66 4.60 26.26
C ASP A 322 -9.94 3.18 25.71
N PRO A 323 -11.01 2.98 24.93
CA PRO A 323 -11.45 1.67 24.48
C PRO A 323 -10.44 0.98 23.55
N ARG A 324 -9.53 1.76 22.93
CA ARG A 324 -8.51 1.22 22.03
C ARG A 324 -7.45 0.38 22.77
N ARG A 325 -7.39 0.43 24.11
CA ARG A 325 -6.53 -0.49 24.91
C ARG A 325 -6.87 -1.97 24.71
N PHE A 326 -8.10 -2.29 24.30
CA PHE A 326 -8.50 -3.68 24.03
C PHE A 326 -8.11 -4.18 22.64
N LEU A 327 -7.61 -3.32 21.76
CA LEU A 327 -7.24 -3.69 20.40
C LEU A 327 -5.94 -4.48 20.39
N LYS A 328 -5.94 -5.63 19.71
CA LYS A 328 -4.81 -6.57 19.64
C LYS A 328 -4.34 -6.75 18.19
N PRO A 329 -3.13 -7.27 17.95
CA PRO A 329 -2.64 -7.53 16.59
C PRO A 329 -3.60 -8.34 15.73
N GLU A 330 -4.31 -9.31 16.31
CA GLU A 330 -5.32 -10.11 15.60
C GLU A 330 -6.57 -9.34 15.15
N ASP A 331 -6.83 -8.16 15.74
CA ASP A 331 -7.90 -7.26 15.31
C ASP A 331 -7.49 -6.41 14.09
N GLN A 332 -6.23 -6.50 13.66
CA GLN A 332 -5.72 -5.79 12.48
C GLN A 332 -5.96 -6.62 11.21
N HIS A 333 -6.42 -5.93 10.17
CA HIS A 333 -6.68 -6.52 8.88
C HIS A 333 -6.01 -5.73 7.76
N THR A 334 -5.80 -6.40 6.64
CA THR A 334 -5.51 -5.74 5.36
C THR A 334 -6.83 -5.36 4.70
N TYR A 335 -6.94 -4.13 4.19
CA TYR A 335 -8.12 -3.69 3.45
C TYR A 335 -7.73 -3.35 2.03
N GLN A 336 -8.53 -3.80 1.06
CA GLN A 336 -8.34 -3.49 -0.35
C GLN A 336 -9.65 -2.98 -0.93
N ILE A 337 -9.60 -1.84 -1.63
CA ILE A 337 -10.73 -1.35 -2.41
C ILE A 337 -10.45 -1.64 -3.87
N LYS A 338 -11.38 -2.35 -4.52
CA LYS A 338 -11.39 -2.57 -5.97
C LYS A 338 -12.60 -1.89 -6.59
N TRP A 339 -12.38 -1.19 -7.69
CA TRP A 339 -13.43 -0.48 -8.41
C TRP A 339 -13.07 -0.46 -9.89
N ASP A 340 -13.59 -1.42 -10.67
CA ASP A 340 -13.18 -1.62 -12.06
C ASP A 340 -11.65 -1.81 -12.20
N ALA A 341 -10.97 -0.95 -12.97
CA ALA A 341 -9.51 -0.96 -13.12
C ALA A 341 -8.75 -0.37 -11.91
N PHE A 342 -9.45 0.27 -10.97
CA PHE A 342 -8.86 0.80 -9.75
C PHE A 342 -8.73 -0.30 -8.70
N SER A 343 -7.55 -0.46 -8.13
CA SER A 343 -7.30 -1.35 -7.00
C SER A 343 -6.23 -0.74 -6.13
N GLU A 344 -6.59 -0.38 -4.90
CA GLU A 344 -5.65 0.14 -3.91
C GLU A 344 -5.74 -0.64 -2.62
N ASN A 345 -4.58 -0.93 -2.06
CA ASN A 345 -4.47 -1.49 -0.72
C ASN A 345 -4.32 -0.34 0.28
N MET A 346 -5.12 -0.40 1.34
CA MET A 346 -4.83 0.38 2.54
C MET A 346 -3.50 -0.12 3.13
N PRO A 347 -2.83 0.66 4.00
CA PRO A 347 -1.60 0.24 4.65
C PRO A 347 -1.80 -1.11 5.32
N GLU A 348 -0.73 -1.88 5.39
CA GLU A 348 -0.78 -3.14 6.11
C GLU A 348 -1.15 -2.90 7.58
N SER A 349 -2.03 -3.77 8.09
CA SER A 349 -2.48 -3.79 9.47
C SER A 349 -3.23 -2.52 9.92
N VAL A 350 -4.53 -2.50 9.60
CA VAL A 350 -5.51 -1.46 9.97
C VAL A 350 -6.57 -2.08 10.87
N PHE A 351 -6.97 -1.38 11.93
CA PHE A 351 -8.02 -1.88 12.83
C PHE A 351 -9.41 -1.69 12.21
N GLY A 352 -9.65 -0.55 11.57
CA GLY A 352 -10.94 -0.22 10.97
C GLY A 352 -12.05 -0.07 12.01
N GLN A 353 -11.73 0.49 13.18
CA GLN A 353 -12.67 0.67 14.27
C GLN A 353 -12.73 2.14 14.73
N ALA A 354 -13.91 2.56 15.16
CA ALA A 354 -14.16 3.85 15.76
C ALA A 354 -15.10 3.70 16.97
N TYR A 355 -14.95 4.57 17.95
CA TYR A 355 -15.76 4.56 19.18
C TYR A 355 -16.41 5.93 19.42
N TYR A 356 -17.59 5.90 20.02
CA TYR A 356 -18.35 7.08 20.42
C TYR A 356 -18.65 7.03 21.91
N THR A 357 -18.52 8.17 22.58
CA THR A 357 -19.00 8.41 23.95
C THR A 357 -19.64 9.80 23.98
N PRO A 358 -20.68 10.04 24.79
CA PRO A 358 -21.31 11.36 24.89
C PRO A 358 -20.37 12.46 25.42
N ASP A 359 -19.31 12.08 26.13
CA ASP A 359 -18.35 13.03 26.72
C ASP A 359 -17.33 13.58 25.70
N GLU A 360 -17.28 13.00 24.50
CA GLU A 360 -16.34 13.38 23.44
C GLU A 360 -17.08 14.02 22.28
N GLU A 361 -16.60 15.19 21.83
CA GLU A 361 -17.18 15.90 20.68
C GLU A 361 -16.96 15.16 19.35
N SER A 362 -15.99 14.25 19.30
CA SER A 362 -15.57 13.57 18.07
C SER A 362 -15.45 12.06 18.24
N LEU A 363 -15.57 11.34 17.11
CA LEU A 363 -15.36 9.90 17.09
C LEU A 363 -13.89 9.57 17.38
N LEU A 364 -13.68 8.62 18.27
CA LEU A 364 -12.37 8.11 18.60
C LEU A 364 -11.98 7.01 17.61
N HIS A 365 -11.23 7.39 16.58
CA HIS A 365 -10.73 6.46 15.58
C HIS A 365 -9.52 5.68 16.10
N ALA A 366 -9.47 4.38 15.77
CA ALA A 366 -8.30 3.54 16.03
C ALA A 366 -7.17 3.82 15.03
N ASP A 367 -7.47 4.24 13.81
CA ASP A 367 -6.46 4.47 12.78
C ASP A 367 -6.11 5.94 12.61
N ASN A 368 -4.91 6.20 12.09
CA ASN A 368 -4.46 7.56 11.80
C ASN A 368 -5.08 8.04 10.50
N GLN A 369 -5.28 9.35 10.39
CA GLN A 369 -5.66 9.94 9.11
C GLN A 369 -4.58 9.70 8.06
N MET A 370 -5.01 9.30 6.86
CA MET A 370 -4.13 9.09 5.74
C MET A 370 -4.86 9.35 4.42
N THR A 371 -4.20 10.04 3.50
CA THR A 371 -4.68 10.25 2.15
C THR A 371 -3.80 9.48 1.18
N LEU A 372 -4.40 8.59 0.40
CA LEU A 372 -3.77 7.93 -0.74
C LEU A 372 -4.04 8.78 -1.98
N TRP A 373 -3.00 9.05 -2.78
CA TRP A 373 -3.11 9.84 -4.01
C TRP A 373 -2.92 8.94 -5.22
N ASN A 374 -3.83 9.02 -6.19
CA ASN A 374 -3.71 8.31 -7.46
C ASN A 374 -4.03 9.26 -8.63
N ASN A 375 -3.09 9.36 -9.57
CA ASN A 375 -3.17 10.24 -10.74
C ASN A 375 -3.09 9.47 -12.08
N ARG A 376 -3.46 8.19 -12.07
CA ARG A 376 -3.29 7.30 -13.23
C ARG A 376 -4.47 7.32 -14.19
N PHE A 377 -5.62 7.84 -13.78
CA PHE A 377 -6.87 7.69 -14.51
C PHE A 377 -7.25 8.93 -15.31
N THR A 378 -7.65 8.70 -16.55
CA THR A 378 -8.30 9.70 -17.39
C THR A 378 -9.72 10.00 -16.89
N LYS A 379 -10.31 11.08 -17.40
CA LYS A 379 -11.72 11.41 -17.16
C LYS A 379 -12.65 10.23 -17.49
N LYS A 380 -12.42 9.57 -18.64
CA LYS A 380 -13.28 8.48 -19.12
C LYS A 380 -13.25 7.29 -18.16
N GLU A 381 -12.07 6.93 -17.66
CA GLU A 381 -11.88 5.82 -16.73
C GLU A 381 -12.54 6.11 -15.38
N ILE A 382 -12.37 7.32 -14.83
CA ILE A 382 -13.02 7.70 -13.57
C ILE A 382 -14.54 7.63 -13.69
N ILE A 383 -15.12 8.16 -14.77
CA ILE A 383 -16.58 8.07 -15.00
C ILE A 383 -17.03 6.61 -15.18
N GLY A 384 -16.24 5.79 -15.88
CA GLY A 384 -16.51 4.36 -16.06
C GLY A 384 -16.53 3.62 -14.73
N MET A 385 -15.52 3.85 -13.90
CA MET A 385 -15.39 3.34 -12.54
C MET A 385 -16.60 3.75 -11.69
N LEU A 386 -16.90 5.06 -11.57
CA LEU A 386 -17.98 5.57 -10.70
C LEU A 386 -19.38 5.07 -11.07
N ARG A 387 -19.59 4.53 -12.27
CA ARG A 387 -20.86 3.88 -12.68
C ARG A 387 -20.99 2.44 -12.17
N GLN A 388 -19.88 1.81 -11.80
CA GLN A 388 -19.87 0.49 -11.20
C GLN A 388 -19.96 0.59 -9.68
N LYS A 389 -20.21 -0.55 -9.01
CA LYS A 389 -20.18 -0.64 -7.56
C LYS A 389 -18.76 -1.04 -7.11
N PRO A 390 -18.14 -0.34 -6.14
CA PRO A 390 -16.87 -0.76 -5.57
C PRO A 390 -17.01 -2.01 -4.70
N GLU A 391 -15.93 -2.76 -4.61
CA GLU A 391 -15.75 -3.93 -3.76
C GLU A 391 -14.72 -3.60 -2.67
N LEU A 392 -15.06 -3.84 -1.40
CA LEU A 392 -14.11 -3.75 -0.29
C LEU A 392 -13.77 -5.16 0.17
N PHE A 393 -12.48 -5.47 0.26
CA PHE A 393 -12.01 -6.73 0.82
C PHE A 393 -11.40 -6.47 2.19
N ARG A 394 -11.81 -7.26 3.19
CA ARG A 394 -11.12 -7.40 4.48
C ARG A 394 -10.32 -8.69 4.42
N SER A 395 -9.00 -8.55 4.25
CA SER A 395 -8.10 -9.64 3.91
C SER A 395 -8.54 -10.38 2.66
N LYS A 396 -9.24 -11.51 2.80
CA LYS A 396 -9.78 -12.29 1.65
C LYS A 396 -11.30 -12.24 1.58
N GLU A 397 -11.95 -11.63 2.56
CA GLU A 397 -13.41 -11.59 2.69
C GLU A 397 -13.96 -10.37 1.94
N LEU A 398 -14.92 -10.59 1.04
CA LEU A 398 -15.61 -9.52 0.34
C LEU A 398 -16.70 -8.91 1.24
N ILE A 399 -16.65 -7.59 1.41
CA ILE A 399 -17.61 -6.77 2.14
C ILE A 399 -18.46 -5.99 1.15
N THR A 400 -19.77 -6.22 1.19
CA THR A 400 -20.70 -5.77 0.13
C THR A 400 -21.53 -4.53 0.48
N ASP A 401 -21.66 -4.23 1.78
CA ASP A 401 -22.36 -3.06 2.29
C ASP A 401 -21.36 -1.96 2.61
N LEU A 402 -21.03 -1.15 1.61
CA LEU A 402 -20.03 -0.09 1.66
C LEU A 402 -20.70 1.27 1.51
N ASP A 403 -20.49 2.17 2.46
CA ASP A 403 -20.91 3.57 2.42
C ASP A 403 -19.67 4.47 2.36
N PHE A 404 -19.73 5.57 1.61
CA PHE A 404 -18.64 6.55 1.52
C PHE A 404 -19.14 7.91 1.06
N ILE A 405 -18.27 8.92 1.10
CA ILE A 405 -18.52 10.27 0.64
C ILE A 405 -17.62 10.55 -0.55
N LEU A 406 -18.22 11.04 -1.64
CA LEU A 406 -17.50 11.60 -2.78
C LEU A 406 -17.49 13.12 -2.68
N SER A 407 -16.31 13.72 -2.68
CA SER A 407 -16.13 15.16 -2.64
C SER A 407 -15.57 15.67 -3.97
N TYR A 408 -16.27 16.63 -4.58
CA TYR A 408 -15.84 17.28 -5.83
C TYR A 408 -16.11 18.78 -5.77
N LYS A 409 -15.06 19.59 -5.95
CA LYS A 409 -15.10 21.07 -5.91
C LYS A 409 -15.81 21.61 -4.66
N GLY A 410 -15.46 21.06 -3.50
CA GLY A 410 -15.98 21.49 -2.19
C GLY A 410 -17.42 21.09 -1.90
N ARG A 411 -18.02 20.19 -2.70
CA ARG A 411 -19.34 19.60 -2.41
C ARG A 411 -19.20 18.11 -2.16
N ASP A 412 -19.89 17.66 -1.12
CA ASP A 412 -19.91 16.27 -0.69
C ASP A 412 -21.21 15.58 -1.13
N TYR A 413 -21.07 14.33 -1.58
CA TYR A 413 -22.15 13.49 -2.06
C TYR A 413 -22.05 12.15 -1.36
N SER A 414 -23.04 11.81 -0.54
CA SER A 414 -23.09 10.53 0.15
C SER A 414 -23.45 9.40 -0.82
N SER A 415 -22.62 8.38 -0.85
CA SER A 415 -22.83 7.12 -1.56
C SER A 415 -23.27 6.07 -0.54
N ALA A 416 -24.45 5.51 -0.73
CA ALA A 416 -24.98 4.42 0.10
C ALA A 416 -24.91 3.11 -0.68
N TYR A 417 -24.52 2.02 -0.02
CA TYR A 417 -24.42 0.68 -0.62
C TYR A 417 -23.53 0.64 -1.89
N GLY A 418 -22.54 1.51 -1.94
CA GLY A 418 -21.58 1.65 -3.03
C GLY A 418 -22.10 2.34 -4.29
N GLN A 419 -23.27 2.98 -4.22
CA GLN A 419 -23.88 3.63 -5.40
C GLN A 419 -23.54 5.12 -5.48
N THR A 420 -22.84 5.50 -6.56
CA THR A 420 -22.59 6.90 -6.87
C THR A 420 -23.89 7.64 -7.20
N PRO A 421 -24.16 8.80 -6.57
CA PRO A 421 -25.33 9.61 -6.88
C PRO A 421 -25.41 10.04 -8.36
N ALA A 422 -26.58 9.87 -8.97
CA ALA A 422 -26.77 10.10 -10.41
C ALA A 422 -26.58 11.56 -10.83
N ASP A 423 -26.87 12.51 -9.95
CA ASP A 423 -26.64 13.94 -10.14
C ASP A 423 -25.15 14.28 -10.14
N LEU A 424 -24.37 13.66 -9.24
CA LEU A 424 -22.90 13.76 -9.25
C LEU A 424 -22.34 13.22 -10.57
N LEU A 425 -22.75 12.02 -11.00
CA LEU A 425 -22.27 11.43 -12.26
C LEU A 425 -22.50 12.38 -13.45
N LYS A 426 -23.73 12.89 -13.61
CA LYS A 426 -24.05 13.87 -14.67
C LYS A 426 -23.22 15.14 -14.58
N LYS A 427 -22.90 15.59 -13.36
CA LYS A 427 -22.06 16.76 -13.14
C LYS A 427 -20.61 16.48 -13.57
N LEU A 428 -20.03 15.35 -13.15
CA LEU A 428 -18.66 14.97 -13.50
C LEU A 428 -18.50 14.77 -15.02
N GLU A 429 -19.47 14.15 -15.69
CA GLU A 429 -19.47 14.02 -17.15
C GLU A 429 -19.30 15.36 -17.87
N ARG A 430 -19.98 16.41 -17.38
CA ARG A 430 -19.95 17.76 -17.97
C ARG A 430 -18.73 18.56 -17.57
N GLU A 431 -18.33 18.47 -16.30
CA GLU A 431 -17.42 19.44 -15.68
C GLU A 431 -16.03 18.92 -15.35
N LEU A 432 -15.85 17.60 -15.23
CA LEU A 432 -14.56 17.01 -14.87
C LEU A 432 -13.53 17.28 -15.96
N LYS A 433 -12.33 17.74 -15.56
CA LYS A 433 -11.21 18.10 -16.43
C LYS A 433 -9.90 17.54 -15.86
N SER A 434 -8.86 17.47 -16.69
CA SER A 434 -7.50 17.16 -16.23
C SER A 434 -7.06 18.12 -15.10
N GLY A 435 -6.37 17.56 -14.11
CA GLY A 435 -5.95 18.24 -12.87
C GLY A 435 -7.05 18.44 -11.82
N ASP A 436 -8.32 18.15 -12.14
CA ASP A 436 -9.36 18.09 -11.10
C ASP A 436 -9.11 16.88 -10.18
N VAL A 437 -9.52 16.99 -8.91
CA VAL A 437 -9.44 15.89 -7.92
C VAL A 437 -10.84 15.51 -7.45
N ILE A 438 -11.11 14.20 -7.42
CA ILE A 438 -12.26 13.61 -6.75
C ILE A 438 -11.74 12.89 -5.51
N ARG A 439 -12.26 13.27 -4.33
CA ARG A 439 -11.89 12.62 -3.07
C ARG A 439 -12.96 11.62 -2.65
N ILE A 440 -12.54 10.42 -2.31
CA ILE A 440 -13.36 9.40 -1.63
C ILE A 440 -12.97 9.43 -0.16
N SER A 441 -13.94 9.62 0.73
CA SER A 441 -13.71 9.69 2.18
C SER A 441 -14.87 9.08 2.97
N GLY A 442 -14.79 9.04 4.30
CA GLY A 442 -15.89 8.55 5.14
C GLY A 442 -16.26 7.08 4.88
N ILE A 443 -15.28 6.27 4.49
CA ILE A 443 -15.48 4.89 4.07
C ILE A 443 -15.90 4.06 5.29
N ARG A 444 -17.10 3.46 5.23
CA ARG A 444 -17.66 2.61 6.28
C ARG A 444 -18.27 1.37 5.66
N ALA A 445 -18.22 0.25 6.36
CA ALA A 445 -18.83 -0.97 5.87
C ALA A 445 -19.47 -1.82 6.96
N ARG A 446 -20.39 -2.69 6.53
CA ARG A 446 -21.05 -3.69 7.40
C ARG A 446 -20.59 -5.08 7.02
N ALA A 447 -20.10 -5.82 8.00
CA ALA A 447 -19.62 -7.19 7.86
C ALA A 447 -20.37 -8.15 8.80
N ASN A 448 -21.32 -7.64 9.60
CA ASN A 448 -22.04 -8.36 10.66
C ASN A 448 -21.17 -9.16 11.67
N PRO A 449 -19.97 -8.70 12.12
CA PRO A 449 -19.40 -9.19 13.36
C PRO A 449 -20.20 -8.68 14.57
N GLY A 450 -19.95 -9.27 15.73
CA GLY A 450 -20.38 -8.67 16.99
C GLY A 450 -19.80 -7.26 17.17
N ARG A 451 -20.49 -6.43 17.94
CA ARG A 451 -20.16 -5.03 18.22
C ARG A 451 -19.79 -4.85 19.69
N TYR A 452 -18.86 -3.94 19.92
CA TYR A 452 -18.30 -3.73 21.24
C TYR A 452 -18.97 -2.58 22.00
N VAL A 453 -19.23 -2.85 23.28
CA VAL A 453 -19.52 -1.84 24.31
C VAL A 453 -18.36 -1.87 25.30
N VAL A 454 -17.73 -0.73 25.53
CA VAL A 454 -16.62 -0.61 26.48
C VAL A 454 -16.99 0.38 27.56
N GLY A 455 -16.70 0.06 28.82
CA GLY A 455 -16.95 0.98 29.93
C GLY A 455 -16.47 0.40 31.25
N PHE A 456 -16.48 1.23 32.28
CA PHE A 456 -16.14 0.80 33.63
C PHE A 456 -17.14 -0.24 34.14
N ALA A 457 -16.63 -1.23 34.89
CA ALA A 457 -17.43 -2.34 35.40
C ALA A 457 -18.55 -1.86 36.33
N THR A 458 -18.32 -0.80 37.10
CA THR A 458 -19.29 -0.19 38.01
C THR A 458 -20.51 0.37 37.26
N GLU A 459 -20.28 1.01 36.13
CA GLU A 459 -21.27 1.64 35.28
C GLU A 459 -22.06 0.56 34.53
N LEU A 460 -21.36 -0.40 33.90
CA LEU A 460 -22.01 -1.48 33.15
C LEU A 460 -22.87 -2.39 34.04
N LYS A 461 -22.46 -2.65 35.29
CA LYS A 461 -23.22 -3.47 36.24
C LYS A 461 -24.56 -2.86 36.67
N ASN A 462 -24.75 -1.55 36.47
CA ASN A 462 -26.04 -0.89 36.73
C ASN A 462 -27.10 -1.24 35.67
N HIS A 463 -26.72 -1.91 34.59
CA HIS A 463 -27.60 -2.33 33.50
C HIS A 463 -27.86 -3.84 33.54
N LYS A 464 -29.02 -4.24 34.07
CA LYS A 464 -29.40 -5.66 34.23
C LYS A 464 -29.38 -6.43 32.90
N GLU A 465 -29.67 -5.75 31.79
CA GLU A 465 -29.64 -6.34 30.45
C GLU A 465 -28.24 -6.78 30.01
N LEU A 466 -27.18 -6.28 30.65
CA LEU A 466 -25.79 -6.63 30.38
C LEU A 466 -25.25 -7.73 31.30
N GLU A 467 -25.99 -8.16 32.32
CA GLU A 467 -25.51 -9.05 33.39
C GLU A 467 -24.91 -10.36 32.84
N SER A 468 -25.55 -10.99 31.87
CA SER A 468 -25.04 -12.22 31.24
C SER A 468 -23.79 -11.99 30.40
N LYS A 469 -23.61 -10.79 29.82
CA LYS A 469 -22.46 -10.44 28.97
C LYS A 469 -21.26 -10.00 29.80
N ILE A 470 -21.49 -9.39 30.96
CA ILE A 470 -20.44 -8.99 31.90
C ILE A 470 -19.62 -10.20 32.37
N GLN A 471 -20.26 -11.36 32.54
CA GLN A 471 -19.58 -12.60 32.97
C GLN A 471 -18.56 -13.12 31.93
N THR A 472 -18.78 -12.82 30.66
CA THR A 472 -17.92 -13.23 29.54
C THR A 472 -17.11 -12.06 28.98
N ALA A 473 -17.10 -10.91 29.67
CA ALA A 473 -16.45 -9.71 29.20
C ALA A 473 -14.92 -9.86 29.23
N GLU A 474 -14.25 -9.24 28.27
CA GLU A 474 -12.82 -8.99 28.43
C GLU A 474 -12.64 -7.87 29.44
N ALA A 475 -11.69 -8.02 30.37
CA ALA A 475 -11.46 -7.08 31.44
C ALA A 475 -10.02 -6.57 31.44
N LEU A 476 -9.86 -5.28 31.70
CA LEU A 476 -8.58 -4.64 31.95
C LEU A 476 -8.61 -3.92 33.29
N ASP A 477 -7.62 -4.21 34.12
CA ASP A 477 -7.40 -3.45 35.35
C ASP A 477 -6.72 -2.12 35.00
N VAL A 478 -7.25 -1.03 35.55
CA VAL A 478 -6.77 0.33 35.34
C VAL A 478 -6.59 1.04 36.66
N VAL A 479 -5.62 1.95 36.71
CA VAL A 479 -5.51 2.90 37.81
C VAL A 479 -6.09 4.22 37.31
N ASN A 480 -7.20 4.63 37.91
CA ASN A 480 -7.87 5.89 37.63
C ASN A 480 -7.92 6.71 38.92
N SER A 481 -7.38 7.93 38.90
CA SER A 481 -7.24 8.79 40.09
C SER A 481 -6.63 8.09 41.33
N GLY A 482 -5.72 7.14 41.12
CA GLY A 482 -5.05 6.40 42.20
C GLY A 482 -5.82 5.17 42.70
N GLU A 483 -7.04 4.94 42.24
CA GLU A 483 -7.85 3.77 42.58
C GLU A 483 -7.77 2.71 41.48
N LYS A 484 -7.72 1.43 41.89
CA LYS A 484 -7.83 0.31 40.94
C LYS A 484 -9.29 0.13 40.54
N GLN A 485 -9.55 0.27 39.26
CA GLN A 485 -10.86 0.05 38.65
C GLN A 485 -10.72 -0.98 37.53
N GLN A 486 -11.86 -1.53 37.09
CA GLN A 486 -11.90 -2.48 35.99
C GLN A 486 -12.70 -1.88 34.84
N VAL A 487 -12.11 -1.88 33.64
CA VAL A 487 -12.81 -1.56 32.39
C VAL A 487 -13.16 -2.88 31.71
N LEU A 488 -14.38 -2.98 31.18
CA LEU A 488 -14.88 -4.16 30.49
C LEU A 488 -15.13 -3.85 29.01
N ARG A 489 -14.83 -4.81 28.14
CA ARG A 489 -15.28 -4.86 26.74
C ARG A 489 -16.27 -6.00 26.58
N LEU A 490 -17.51 -5.65 26.28
CA LEU A 490 -18.61 -6.57 26.00
C LEU A 490 -18.74 -6.76 24.48
N ASN A 491 -18.92 -8.00 24.04
CA ASN A 491 -19.22 -8.33 22.64
C ASN A 491 -20.71 -8.68 22.50
N LEU A 492 -21.45 -7.90 21.72
CA LEU A 492 -22.88 -8.04 21.48
C LEU A 492 -23.15 -8.39 20.03
N THR A 493 -24.19 -9.16 19.73
CA THR A 493 -24.68 -9.24 18.34
C THR A 493 -25.16 -7.88 17.87
N ALA A 494 -25.18 -7.63 16.55
CA ALA A 494 -25.69 -6.38 16.00
C ALA A 494 -27.11 -6.04 16.51
N SER A 495 -27.98 -7.05 16.64
CA SER A 495 -29.35 -6.88 17.15
C SER A 495 -29.40 -6.48 18.64
N GLU A 496 -28.60 -7.13 19.49
CA GLU A 496 -28.50 -6.79 20.91
C GLU A 496 -27.91 -5.38 21.09
N PHE A 497 -26.89 -5.04 20.30
CA PHE A 497 -26.25 -3.73 20.32
C PHE A 497 -27.23 -2.61 19.97
N GLU A 498 -27.97 -2.72 18.87
CA GLU A 498 -28.93 -1.69 18.46
C GLU A 498 -30.11 -1.57 19.43
N ALA A 499 -30.52 -2.67 20.07
CA ALA A 499 -31.55 -2.63 21.10
C ALA A 499 -31.10 -1.89 22.37
N LEU A 500 -29.82 -1.96 22.72
CA LEU A 500 -29.25 -1.36 23.93
C LEU A 500 -28.68 0.04 23.70
N ARG A 501 -28.22 0.35 22.49
CA ARG A 501 -27.56 1.61 22.13
C ARG A 501 -28.30 2.85 22.63
N PRO A 502 -29.62 3.05 22.43
CA PRO A 502 -30.31 4.27 22.89
C PRO A 502 -30.27 4.49 24.40
N LYS A 503 -30.07 3.42 25.18
CA LYS A 503 -29.94 3.48 26.64
C LYS A 503 -28.52 3.82 27.07
N LEU A 504 -27.53 3.31 26.34
CA LEU A 504 -26.12 3.40 26.69
C LEU A 504 -25.44 4.65 26.13
N GLU A 505 -25.86 5.15 24.96
CA GLU A 505 -25.19 6.25 24.24
C GLU A 505 -25.22 7.60 24.97
N LYS A 506 -26.00 7.71 26.05
CA LYS A 506 -26.15 8.92 26.87
C LYS A 506 -25.42 8.83 28.21
N ILE A 507 -24.70 7.74 28.45
CA ILE A 507 -24.06 7.45 29.73
C ILE A 507 -22.58 7.82 29.62
N PRO A 508 -22.11 8.81 30.39
CA PRO A 508 -20.70 9.16 30.47
C PRO A 508 -19.80 7.96 30.77
N GLY A 509 -18.63 7.91 30.14
CA GLY A 509 -17.68 6.81 30.30
C GLY A 509 -18.07 5.47 29.65
N ILE A 510 -19.19 5.38 28.94
CA ILE A 510 -19.52 4.23 28.08
C ILE A 510 -19.20 4.56 26.62
N TRP A 511 -18.33 3.75 26.05
CA TRP A 511 -17.92 3.81 24.65
C TRP A 511 -18.66 2.77 23.83
N LEU A 512 -19.23 3.21 22.72
CA LEU A 512 -19.96 2.39 21.76
C LEU A 512 -19.19 2.32 20.45
N GLN A 513 -18.88 1.12 19.98
CA GLN A 513 -18.29 0.94 18.65
C GLN A 513 -19.23 1.50 17.57
N GLN A 514 -18.68 2.28 16.64
CA GLN A 514 -19.40 2.80 15.48
C GLN A 514 -19.22 1.89 14.27
N GLY A 515 -20.34 1.36 13.77
CA GLY A 515 -20.35 0.47 12.62
C GLY A 515 -19.58 -0.84 12.88
N ASP A 516 -19.40 -1.62 11.83
CA ASP A 516 -18.63 -2.86 11.90
C ASP A 516 -17.19 -2.61 11.44
N ILE A 517 -17.05 -1.86 10.34
CA ILE A 517 -15.79 -1.39 9.78
C ILE A 517 -15.91 0.12 9.58
N ASP A 518 -15.03 0.89 10.22
CA ASP A 518 -14.89 2.34 10.05
C ASP A 518 -13.49 2.68 9.55
N LEU A 519 -13.39 3.01 8.26
CA LEU A 519 -12.18 3.46 7.57
C LEU A 519 -12.25 4.97 7.28
N THR A 520 -13.05 5.73 8.02
CA THR A 520 -13.15 7.20 7.88
C THR A 520 -11.81 7.94 7.92
N PRO A 521 -10.79 7.51 8.71
CA PRO A 521 -9.47 8.13 8.67
C PRO A 521 -8.78 8.05 7.30
N PHE A 522 -9.19 7.14 6.43
CA PHE A 522 -8.59 6.96 5.12
C PHE A 522 -9.37 7.75 4.06
N SER A 523 -8.64 8.48 3.22
CA SER A 523 -9.20 9.10 2.02
C SER A 523 -8.40 8.70 0.79
N LEU A 524 -9.08 8.65 -0.36
CA LEU A 524 -8.48 8.38 -1.67
C LEU A 524 -8.69 9.62 -2.55
N ASP A 525 -7.63 10.27 -2.96
CA ASP A 525 -7.67 11.41 -3.87
C ASP A 525 -7.34 10.93 -5.28
N LEU A 526 -8.32 11.02 -6.18
CA LEU A 526 -8.22 10.65 -7.58
C LEU A 526 -8.04 11.89 -8.44
N GLU A 527 -6.81 12.15 -8.84
CA GLU A 527 -6.47 13.24 -9.75
C GLU A 527 -6.69 12.80 -11.21
N VAL A 528 -7.42 13.61 -11.96
CA VAL A 528 -7.71 13.35 -13.36
C VAL A 528 -6.46 13.63 -14.18
N ARG A 529 -5.93 12.60 -14.84
CA ARG A 529 -4.84 12.72 -15.81
C ARG A 529 -5.34 13.31 -17.13
N ASP A 530 -4.45 13.94 -17.87
CA ASP A 530 -4.67 14.22 -19.29
C ASP A 530 -5.00 12.92 -20.04
N ASP A 531 -5.84 13.02 -21.07
CA ASP A 531 -5.95 11.93 -22.03
C ASP A 531 -4.56 11.71 -22.64
N ASP A 532 -4.10 10.45 -22.68
CA ASP A 532 -2.77 10.11 -23.17
C ASP A 532 -2.51 10.82 -24.51
N HIS A 533 -1.62 11.82 -24.49
CA HIS A 533 -1.15 12.44 -25.71
C HIS A 533 -0.48 11.36 -26.53
N LYS A 534 -1.10 11.03 -27.67
CA LYS A 534 -0.50 10.15 -28.67
C LYS A 534 0.94 10.67 -28.92
N PRO A 535 2.02 9.89 -28.66
CA PRO A 535 3.35 10.28 -29.10
C PRO A 535 3.30 10.72 -30.56
N THR A 536 3.87 11.90 -30.82
CA THR A 536 4.06 12.40 -32.18
C THR A 536 4.88 11.37 -32.94
N LEU A 537 4.31 10.82 -34.01
CA LEU A 537 5.07 9.98 -34.94
C LEU A 537 6.29 10.78 -35.40
N PRO A 538 7.49 10.18 -35.46
CA PRO A 538 8.64 10.87 -36.04
C PRO A 538 8.25 11.32 -37.44
N ALA A 539 8.41 12.63 -37.70
CA ALA A 539 8.14 13.19 -39.01
C ALA A 539 8.94 12.37 -40.02
N LYS A 540 8.27 11.74 -41.00
CA LYS A 540 8.93 11.05 -42.11
C LYS A 540 9.97 12.03 -42.66
N LYS A 541 11.26 11.75 -42.47
CA LYS A 541 12.32 12.45 -43.20
C LYS A 541 11.94 12.25 -44.66
N LYS A 542 11.57 13.35 -45.34
CA LYS A 542 11.40 13.33 -46.79
C LYS A 542 12.72 12.80 -47.34
N GLN A 543 12.67 11.62 -47.96
CA GLN A 543 13.80 11.01 -48.64
C GLN A 543 14.29 11.94 -49.75
#